data_AF-A0A956WD56-F1
#
_entry.id   AF-A0A956WD56-F1
#
_cell.length_a   1.000
_cell.length_b   1.000
_cell.length_c   1.000
_cell.angle_alpha   90.00
_cell.angle_beta   90.00
_cell.angle_gamma   90.00
#
_symmetry.space_group_name_H-M   'P 1'
#
loop_
_entity.id
_entity.type
_entity.pdbx_description
1 polymer ?
#
loop_
_entity_poly.entity_id
_entity_poly.type
_entity_poly.pdbx_seq_one_letter_code
_entity_poly.pdbx_strand_id
1 'polypeptide(L)'
;MTRVQNVNQTDIPDAIRLATRTMQNVFDADDDNTPFFHSLVRPTANLEFFHSFSEAHVPGRHLNALLNAEDAIGAEIPEWAIENHARAA
;
A
#
# COMPACT_ATOMS: atom_id res chain seq x y z
N MET A 1 21.17 12.27 -14.82
CA MET A 1 20.24 11.75 -13.80
C MET A 1 18.83 11.87 -14.35
N THR A 2 18.13 10.75 -14.53
CA THR A 2 16.71 10.78 -14.89
C THR A 2 15.95 11.33 -13.68
N ARG A 3 15.45 12.56 -13.79
CA ARG A 3 14.57 13.14 -12.77
C ARG A 3 13.24 12.44 -12.91
N VAL A 4 12.85 11.67 -11.90
CA VAL A 4 11.50 11.11 -11.82
C VAL A 4 10.53 12.29 -11.91
N GLN A 5 9.59 12.26 -12.84
CA GLN A 5 8.60 13.33 -12.96
C GLN A 5 7.70 13.29 -11.71
N ASN A 6 7.23 14.45 -11.24
CA ASN A 6 6.33 14.59 -10.08
C ASN A 6 6.93 14.26 -8.70
N VAL A 7 8.26 14.29 -8.55
CA VAL A 7 8.91 14.29 -7.22
C VAL A 7 9.17 15.71 -6.72
N ASN A 8 9.13 15.93 -5.40
CA ASN A 8 9.31 17.24 -4.73
C ASN A 8 8.24 18.30 -5.10
N GLN A 9 7.01 17.88 -5.35
CA GLN A 9 5.85 18.77 -5.46
C GLN A 9 5.28 19.07 -4.06
N THR A 10 4.47 20.12 -3.94
CA THR A 10 3.77 20.49 -2.69
C THR A 10 2.29 20.09 -2.70
N ASP A 11 1.87 19.25 -3.66
CA ASP A 11 0.50 18.74 -3.77
C ASP A 11 0.32 17.56 -2.81
N ILE A 12 -0.19 17.86 -1.62
CA ILE A 12 -0.45 16.87 -0.58
C ILE A 12 -1.56 15.87 -0.99
N PRO A 13 -2.71 16.31 -1.54
CA PRO A 13 -3.72 15.37 -2.04
C PRO A 13 -3.18 14.37 -3.08
N ASP A 14 -2.36 14.81 -4.03
CA ASP A 14 -1.75 13.90 -5.01
C ASP A 14 -0.78 12.91 -4.35
N ALA A 15 0.04 13.37 -3.39
CA ALA A 15 0.92 12.50 -2.62
C ALA A 15 0.14 11.42 -1.83
N ILE A 16 -1.00 11.78 -1.23
CA ILE A 16 -1.88 10.84 -0.54
C ILE A 16 -2.48 9.82 -1.54
N ARG A 17 -2.94 10.26 -2.72
CA ARG A 17 -3.44 9.35 -3.77
C ARG A 17 -2.36 8.37 -4.23
N LEU A 18 -1.12 8.82 -4.38
CA LEU A 18 0.00 7.96 -4.75
C LEU A 18 0.31 6.91 -3.65
N ALA A 19 0.29 7.34 -2.38
CA ALA A 19 0.53 6.45 -1.25
C ALA A 19 -0.56 5.39 -1.11
N THR A 20 -1.84 5.81 -1.17
CA THR A 20 -2.99 4.90 -1.09
C THR A 20 -3.00 3.91 -2.25
N ARG A 21 -2.70 4.33 -3.48
CA ARG A 21 -2.52 3.42 -4.62
C ARG A 21 -1.47 2.35 -4.33
N THR A 22 -0.35 2.72 -3.71
CA THR A 22 0.69 1.75 -3.35
C THR A 22 0.14 0.76 -2.32
N MET A 23 -0.47 1.23 -1.24
CA MET A 23 -1.06 0.37 -0.19
C MET A 23 -2.09 -0.62 -0.74
N GLN A 24 -2.93 -0.19 -1.68
CA GLN A 24 -3.92 -1.06 -2.33
C GLN A 24 -3.27 -2.25 -3.07
N ASN A 25 -2.05 -2.09 -3.59
CA ASN A 25 -1.40 -3.07 -4.47
C ASN A 25 -0.32 -3.92 -3.77
N VAL A 26 -0.36 -4.04 -2.44
CA VAL A 26 0.62 -4.84 -1.66
C VAL A 26 0.18 -6.27 -1.38
N PHE A 27 -0.86 -6.77 -2.05
CA PHE A 27 -1.35 -8.14 -1.88
C PHE A 27 -1.10 -8.96 -3.14
N ASP A 28 -0.73 -10.22 -2.94
CA ASP A 28 -0.49 -11.18 -4.00
C ASP A 28 -1.80 -11.72 -4.55
N ALA A 29 -2.22 -11.21 -5.71
CA ALA A 29 -3.45 -11.68 -6.37
C ALA A 29 -3.37 -13.15 -6.81
N ASP A 30 -2.16 -13.70 -6.93
CA ASP A 30 -1.91 -15.08 -7.33
C ASP A 30 -1.80 -16.04 -6.13
N ASP A 31 -1.76 -15.52 -4.88
CA ASP A 31 -1.62 -16.28 -3.64
C ASP A 31 -2.66 -15.84 -2.57
N ASP A 32 -3.95 -16.00 -2.87
CA ASP A 32 -5.09 -15.71 -1.98
C ASP A 32 -5.06 -14.31 -1.33
N ASN A 33 -4.47 -13.32 -2.02
CA ASN A 33 -4.22 -11.98 -1.49
C ASN A 33 -3.40 -12.03 -0.18
N THR A 34 -2.36 -12.86 -0.15
CA THR A 34 -1.33 -12.84 0.89
C THR A 34 -0.49 -11.56 0.75
N PRO A 35 -0.18 -10.84 1.84
CA PRO A 35 0.51 -9.56 1.72
C PRO A 35 2.02 -9.67 1.43
N PHE A 36 2.49 -8.82 0.53
CA PHE A 36 3.90 -8.56 0.21
C PHE A 36 4.52 -7.49 1.12
N PHE A 37 4.61 -7.75 2.42
CA PHE A 37 5.23 -6.78 3.35
C PHE A 37 6.75 -6.90 3.47
N HIS A 38 7.39 -7.74 2.65
CA HIS A 38 8.83 -7.74 2.44
C HIS A 38 9.16 -7.45 0.99
N SER A 39 10.07 -6.49 0.78
CA SER A 39 10.59 -6.13 -0.53
C SER A 39 12.10 -6.26 -0.56
N LEU A 40 12.63 -7.03 -1.51
CA LEU A 40 14.04 -7.07 -1.84
C LEU A 40 14.23 -6.40 -3.21
N VAL A 41 15.18 -5.48 -3.33
CA VAL A 41 15.44 -4.78 -4.60
C VAL A 41 16.68 -5.33 -5.31
N ARG A 42 17.61 -5.94 -4.56
CA ARG A 42 18.89 -6.48 -5.07
C ARG A 42 19.32 -7.70 -4.25
N PRO A 43 20.07 -8.64 -4.85
CA PRO A 43 20.48 -8.70 -6.26
C PRO A 43 19.34 -9.07 -7.22
N THR A 44 18.32 -9.77 -6.71
CA THR A 44 17.10 -10.12 -7.44
C THR A 44 15.94 -9.42 -6.78
N ALA A 45 15.12 -8.70 -7.57
CA ALA A 45 13.95 -8.02 -7.05
C ALA A 45 12.86 -9.04 -6.69
N ASN A 46 12.34 -8.97 -5.48
CA ASN A 46 11.24 -9.82 -5.02
C ASN A 46 10.29 -9.04 -4.08
N LEU A 47 9.03 -9.44 -4.10
CA LEU A 47 8.02 -9.09 -3.13
C LEU A 47 7.55 -10.41 -2.50
N GLU A 48 7.52 -10.50 -1.18
CA GLU A 48 7.13 -11.74 -0.51
C GLU A 48 6.49 -11.48 0.86
N PHE A 49 5.79 -12.50 1.34
CA PHE A 49 5.42 -12.60 2.74
C PHE A 49 6.67 -12.78 3.60
N PHE A 50 6.70 -12.11 4.75
CA PHE A 50 7.75 -12.33 5.75
C PHE A 50 7.20 -12.22 7.16
N HIS A 51 7.40 -13.28 7.96
CA HIS A 51 6.84 -13.40 9.31
C HIS A 51 7.05 -12.18 10.21
N SER A 52 8.24 -11.56 10.18
CA SER A 52 8.54 -10.40 11.05
C SER A 52 8.06 -9.06 10.50
N PHE A 53 7.72 -8.97 9.22
CA PHE A 53 7.30 -7.70 8.59
C PHE A 53 5.83 -7.70 8.19
N SER A 54 5.16 -8.85 8.30
CA SER A 54 3.76 -9.05 7.97
C SER A 54 2.88 -9.15 9.20
N GLU A 55 3.27 -8.49 10.29
CA GLU A 55 2.48 -8.41 11.51
C GLU A 55 1.14 -7.73 11.22
N ALA A 56 0.06 -8.22 11.83
CA ALA A 56 -1.32 -7.79 11.54
C ALA A 56 -1.55 -6.28 11.74
N HIS A 57 -0.71 -5.63 12.56
CA HIS A 57 -0.74 -4.18 12.71
C HIS A 57 -0.38 -3.42 11.42
N VAL A 58 0.37 -4.00 10.49
CA VAL A 58 0.81 -3.36 9.24
C VAL A 58 -0.39 -3.14 8.31
N PRO A 59 -1.16 -4.18 7.92
CA PRO A 59 -2.38 -3.97 7.15
C PRO A 59 -3.42 -3.16 7.92
N GLY A 60 -3.49 -3.27 9.25
CA GLY A 60 -4.35 -2.41 10.06
C GLY A 60 -4.01 -0.91 9.97
N ARG A 61 -2.72 -0.55 9.94
CA ARG A 61 -2.29 0.85 9.71
C ARG A 61 -2.58 1.33 8.30
N HIS A 62 -2.42 0.46 7.30
CA HIS A 62 -2.82 0.79 5.93
C HIS A 62 -4.34 1.00 5.85
N LEU A 63 -5.16 0.12 6.44
CA LEU A 63 -6.61 0.26 6.48
C LEU A 63 -7.01 1.61 7.08
N ASN A 64 -6.44 1.96 8.23
CA ASN A 64 -6.70 3.26 8.84
C ASN A 64 -6.31 4.42 7.90
N ALA A 65 -5.15 4.33 7.23
CA ALA A 65 -4.72 5.37 6.29
C ALA A 65 -5.64 5.49 5.06
N LEU A 66 -6.11 4.36 4.51
CA LEU A 66 -7.02 4.32 3.37
C LEU A 66 -8.35 4.99 3.71
N LEU A 67 -8.99 4.58 4.81
CA LEU A 67 -10.26 5.17 5.26
C LEU A 67 -10.13 6.67 5.57
N ASN A 68 -9.01 7.09 6.17
CA ASN A 68 -8.75 8.52 6.41
C ASN A 68 -8.50 9.30 5.11
N ALA A 69 -7.97 8.68 4.05
CA ALA A 69 -7.80 9.34 2.76
C ALA A 69 -9.13 9.55 2.04
N GLU A 70 -10.07 8.61 2.15
CA GLU A 70 -11.46 8.81 1.68
C GLU A 70 -12.09 10.01 2.38
N ASP A 71 -12.04 10.03 3.72
CA ASP A 71 -12.65 11.09 4.53
C ASP A 71 -12.00 12.46 4.30
N ALA A 72 -10.67 12.52 4.30
CA ALA A 72 -9.94 13.80 4.29
C ALA A 72 -9.89 14.48 2.92
N ILE A 73 -9.80 13.70 1.83
CA ILE A 73 -9.57 14.25 0.47
C ILE A 73 -10.50 13.68 -0.60
N GLY A 74 -11.46 12.82 -0.23
CA GLY A 74 -12.33 12.14 -1.20
C GLY A 74 -11.56 11.22 -2.13
N ALA A 75 -10.49 10.56 -1.65
CA ALA A 75 -9.82 9.53 -2.43
C ALA A 75 -10.81 8.39 -2.71
N GLU A 76 -10.81 7.82 -3.91
CA GLU A 76 -11.59 6.62 -4.19
C GLU A 76 -10.78 5.40 -3.78
N ILE A 77 -11.22 4.70 -2.72
CA ILE A 77 -10.60 3.45 -2.29
C ILE A 77 -11.52 2.29 -2.70
N PRO A 78 -11.03 1.32 -3.48
CA PRO A 78 -11.84 0.17 -3.85
C PRO A 78 -12.17 -0.71 -2.64
N GLU A 79 -13.40 -1.25 -2.60
CA GLU A 79 -13.86 -2.13 -1.51
C GLU A 79 -12.94 -3.34 -1.30
N TRP A 80 -12.46 -3.96 -2.39
CA TRP A 80 -11.56 -5.11 -2.29
C TRP A 80 -10.26 -4.80 -1.53
N ALA A 81 -9.79 -3.54 -1.58
CA ALA A 81 -8.60 -3.13 -0.85
C ALA A 81 -8.93 -3.01 0.64
N ILE A 82 -10.09 -2.47 1.00
CA ILE A 82 -10.57 -2.41 2.39
C ILE A 82 -10.69 -3.82 2.95
N GLU A 83 -11.36 -4.73 2.23
CA GLU A 83 -11.57 -6.12 2.64
C GLU A 83 -10.25 -6.89 2.82
N ASN A 84 -9.31 -6.75 1.87
CA ASN A 84 -8.00 -7.41 1.97
C ASN A 84 -7.22 -6.94 3.19
N HIS A 85 -7.19 -5.63 3.46
CA HIS A 85 -6.51 -5.10 4.65
C HIS A 85 -7.23 -5.48 5.95
N ALA A 86 -8.56 -5.48 5.98
CA ALA A 86 -9.35 -5.88 7.14
C ALA A 86 -9.17 -7.38 7.48
N ARG A 87 -9.08 -8.25 6.48
CA ARG A 87 -8.82 -9.69 6.67
C ARG A 87 -7.41 -9.97 7.20
N ALA A 88 -6.43 -9.19 6.78
CA ALA A 88 -5.03 -9.38 7.15
C ALA A 88 -4.63 -8.74 8.49
N ALA A 89 -5.49 -7.89 9.07
CA ALA A 89 -5.28 -7.18 10.34
C ALA A 89 -5.85 -7.94 11.55
#